data_AF-A0A7Z7IWF9-F1
#
_entry.id   AF-A0A7Z7IWF9-F1
#
_cell.length_a   1.000
_cell.length_b   1.000
_cell.length_c   1.000
_cell.angle_alpha   90.00
_cell.angle_beta   90.00
_cell.angle_gamma   90.00
#
_symmetry.space_group_name_H-M   'P 1'
#
loop_
_entity.id
_entity.type
_entity.pdbx_description
1 polymer ?
#
loop_
_entity_poly.entity_id
_entity_poly.type
_entity_poly.pdbx_seq_one_letter_code
_entity_poly.pdbx_strand_id
1 'polypeptide(L)'
;MLQHLRSLLSVGIGVTLACAGVAHAQSSVGVLDVLTYNVAGLPEGISSSNPATNTPLLAPKLAPYGLVHVQEDFNYHAALYAGDNHPYRTPTSGGAAIGDGLNTLSNYPFNDFTRVKWDKCNGTDCLTPKGFSYMQVRLDNGVLLDVYNAHPNAGTETADLAARRANISQLSQFIGTWSAGNAVLVMMDSNTRYTRSEDNIRELIASNNLIDAWVELIKGTAPAAGAAPLLCGTPPTNTCEVVDKILYRAAPQLTLAANRYQLDPGNFYDSAGKPLSDHYPLYTQFGWAVGTDVRTSDSFGGPHGVPFNDVAGGAHQRQLRSVTLRGAERLDAVAASLDNGATLAHGGSGGTATSLALRSGETLTSATVTLGQYNGRTRLFSLSLTTNQGRSIAAGTPTSERYTLTAPTGWHIAGFTGRAGDAIDKLGVIYRKD
;
A
#
# COMPACT_ATOMS: atom_id res chain seq x y z
N MET A 1 33.65 28.30 58.06
CA MET A 1 32.39 27.68 57.61
C MET A 1 32.74 26.78 56.44
N LEU A 2 32.91 25.48 56.71
CA LEU A 2 33.19 24.44 55.71
C LEU A 2 31.92 24.20 54.88
N GLN A 3 32.02 24.19 53.56
CA GLN A 3 31.03 23.54 52.69
C GLN A 3 31.72 22.48 51.83
N HIS A 4 31.34 21.23 52.11
CA HIS A 4 31.69 20.05 51.35
C HIS A 4 30.88 20.00 50.04
N LEU A 5 31.56 19.98 48.89
CA LEU A 5 30.97 19.50 47.64
C LEU A 5 31.18 17.98 47.56
N ARG A 6 30.09 17.21 47.61
CA ARG A 6 30.07 15.77 47.35
C ARG A 6 29.94 15.55 45.84
N SER A 7 30.94 14.94 45.22
CA SER A 7 30.84 14.37 43.87
C SER A 7 30.04 13.08 43.92
N LEU A 8 28.92 13.02 43.20
CA LEU A 8 28.17 11.79 42.93
C LEU A 8 28.66 11.19 41.61
N LEU A 9 29.44 10.10 41.68
CA LEU A 9 29.70 9.23 40.54
C LEU A 9 28.41 8.50 40.16
N SER A 10 27.90 8.73 38.96
CA SER A 10 26.82 7.94 38.35
C SER A 10 27.45 6.77 37.59
N VAL A 11 27.39 5.57 38.17
CA VAL A 11 27.75 4.33 37.45
C VAL A 11 26.53 3.93 36.61
N GLY A 12 26.57 4.25 35.32
CA GLY A 12 25.57 3.78 34.36
C GLY A 12 25.82 2.31 34.03
N ILE A 13 24.97 1.42 34.55
CA ILE A 13 24.89 0.03 34.09
C ILE A 13 24.18 0.04 32.75
N GLY A 14 24.95 -0.04 31.66
CA GLY A 14 24.43 -0.27 30.32
C GLY A 14 23.93 -1.70 30.18
N VAL A 15 22.62 -1.90 30.29
CA VAL A 15 21.98 -3.16 29.89
C VAL A 15 21.85 -3.14 28.37
N THR A 16 22.73 -3.89 27.69
CA THR A 16 22.58 -4.19 26.27
C THR A 16 21.44 -5.21 26.11
N LEU A 17 20.25 -4.73 25.76
CA LEU A 17 19.19 -5.61 25.24
C LEU A 17 19.63 -6.12 23.86
N ALA A 18 20.24 -7.30 23.81
CA ALA A 18 20.32 -8.07 22.58
C ALA A 18 18.90 -8.58 22.25
N CYS A 19 18.20 -7.89 21.37
CA CYS A 19 16.98 -8.43 20.76
C CYS A 19 17.36 -9.64 19.90
N ALA A 20 17.35 -10.83 20.50
CA ALA A 20 17.25 -12.07 19.75
C ALA A 20 15.86 -12.09 19.09
N GLY A 21 15.78 -11.55 17.88
CA GLY A 21 14.59 -11.66 17.06
C GLY A 21 14.30 -13.13 16.82
N VAL A 22 13.19 -13.63 17.36
CA VAL A 22 12.67 -14.95 17.01
C VAL A 22 12.38 -14.88 15.52
N ALA A 23 13.17 -15.58 14.70
CA ALA A 23 12.93 -15.65 13.26
C ALA A 23 11.58 -16.34 13.06
N HIS A 24 10.52 -15.55 12.88
CA HIS A 24 9.22 -16.06 12.48
C HIS A 24 9.40 -16.69 11.10
N ALA A 25 9.15 -17.99 10.99
CA ALA A 25 9.17 -18.67 9.71
C ALA A 25 8.12 -18.01 8.81
N GLN A 26 8.58 -17.39 7.72
CA GLN A 26 7.72 -16.73 6.74
C GLN A 26 6.71 -17.77 6.21
N SER A 27 5.42 -17.50 6.39
CA SER A 27 4.39 -18.29 5.73
C SER A 27 4.48 -18.05 4.23
N SER A 28 4.40 -19.13 3.45
CA SER A 28 4.40 -19.04 1.99
C SER A 28 3.02 -18.79 1.41
N VAL A 29 1.98 -18.94 2.22
CA VAL A 29 0.57 -18.75 1.83
C VAL A 29 -0.23 -18.17 2.99
N GLY A 30 -1.37 -17.56 2.70
CA GLY A 30 -2.31 -17.15 3.73
C GLY A 30 -3.65 -16.74 3.17
N VAL A 31 -4.52 -16.31 4.08
CA VAL A 31 -5.85 -15.78 3.78
C VAL A 31 -5.87 -14.33 4.25
N LEU A 32 -6.52 -13.48 3.45
CA LEU A 32 -6.74 -12.07 3.74
C LEU A 32 -8.23 -11.77 3.55
N ASP A 33 -8.93 -11.60 4.67
CA ASP A 33 -10.33 -11.16 4.71
C ASP A 33 -10.37 -9.63 4.72
N VAL A 34 -11.02 -9.01 3.74
CA VAL A 34 -11.07 -7.55 3.62
C VAL A 34 -12.49 -7.01 3.58
N LEU A 35 -12.66 -5.78 4.09
CA LEU A 35 -13.93 -5.06 4.07
C LEU A 35 -13.74 -3.62 3.61
N THR A 36 -14.58 -3.15 2.70
CA THR A 36 -14.78 -1.71 2.43
C THR A 36 -16.16 -1.29 2.89
N TYR A 37 -16.24 -0.14 3.56
CA TYR A 37 -17.52 0.34 4.07
C TYR A 37 -17.55 1.87 4.19
N ASN A 38 -18.40 2.53 3.42
CA ASN A 38 -18.80 3.90 3.72
C ASN A 38 -19.67 3.90 4.99
N VAL A 39 -19.17 4.52 6.07
CA VAL A 39 -19.80 4.49 7.40
C VAL A 39 -20.74 5.67 7.66
N ALA A 40 -20.98 6.53 6.66
CA ALA A 40 -21.90 7.67 6.72
C ALA A 40 -21.64 8.63 7.91
N GLY A 41 -20.39 8.80 8.30
CA GLY A 41 -19.96 9.49 9.52
C GLY A 41 -19.94 11.02 9.44
N LEU A 42 -20.69 11.63 8.51
CA LEU A 42 -21.00 13.06 8.50
C LEU A 42 -21.75 13.49 9.78
N PRO A 43 -21.73 14.77 10.18
CA PRO A 43 -22.45 15.24 11.36
C PRO A 43 -23.94 14.82 11.37
N GLU A 44 -24.46 14.48 12.56
CA GLU A 44 -25.89 14.14 12.74
C GLU A 44 -26.81 15.19 12.09
N GLY A 45 -27.85 14.74 11.38
CA GLY A 45 -28.77 15.61 10.66
C GLY A 45 -28.27 16.14 9.32
N ILE A 46 -26.97 15.99 9.01
CA ILE A 46 -26.42 16.16 7.65
C ILE A 46 -26.24 14.80 6.98
N SER A 47 -25.81 13.79 7.74
CA SER A 47 -25.74 12.40 7.28
C SER A 47 -27.12 11.90 6.82
N SER A 48 -27.14 11.09 5.76
CA SER A 48 -28.28 10.28 5.30
C SER A 48 -28.62 9.12 6.26
N SER A 49 -27.74 8.85 7.23
CA SER A 49 -27.84 7.82 8.26
C SER A 49 -27.98 8.46 9.65
N ASN A 50 -27.87 7.65 10.72
CA ASN A 50 -27.88 8.10 12.12
C ASN A 50 -26.54 7.77 12.80
N PRO A 51 -25.42 8.37 12.38
CA PRO A 51 -24.08 7.92 12.74
C PRO A 51 -23.76 7.99 14.24
N ALA A 52 -24.41 8.87 15.03
CA ALA A 52 -24.25 8.87 16.48
C ALA A 52 -24.72 7.56 17.13
N THR A 53 -25.80 6.97 16.62
CA THR A 53 -26.32 5.69 17.10
C THR A 53 -25.66 4.51 16.39
N ASN A 54 -25.41 4.64 15.08
CA ASN A 54 -24.98 3.52 14.26
C ASN A 54 -23.50 3.22 14.38
N THR A 55 -22.63 4.22 14.56
CA THR A 55 -21.17 4.01 14.65
C THR A 55 -20.78 3.08 15.81
N PRO A 56 -21.31 3.25 17.04
CA PRO A 56 -21.04 2.31 18.13
C PRO A 56 -21.54 0.87 17.87
N LEU A 57 -22.61 0.70 17.07
CA LEU A 57 -23.16 -0.61 16.74
C LEU A 57 -22.37 -1.33 15.63
N LEU A 58 -21.86 -0.56 14.65
CA LEU A 58 -21.11 -1.10 13.52
C LEU A 58 -19.64 -1.39 13.87
N ALA A 59 -19.01 -0.59 14.73
CA ALA A 59 -17.60 -0.72 15.08
C ALA A 59 -17.17 -2.14 15.51
N PRO A 60 -17.85 -2.80 16.48
CA PRO A 60 -17.45 -4.15 16.89
C PRO A 60 -17.67 -5.22 15.81
N LYS A 61 -18.51 -4.94 14.79
CA LYS A 61 -18.75 -5.85 13.67
C LYS A 61 -17.58 -5.86 12.67
N LEU A 62 -16.61 -4.95 12.78
CA LEU A 62 -15.41 -4.91 11.94
C LEU A 62 -14.35 -5.94 12.35
N ALA A 63 -14.39 -6.44 13.58
CA ALA A 63 -13.36 -7.33 14.15
C ALA A 63 -13.02 -8.60 13.34
N PRO A 64 -13.95 -9.24 12.61
CA PRO A 64 -13.63 -10.45 11.83
C PRO A 64 -12.76 -10.24 10.59
N TYR A 65 -12.56 -9.01 10.12
CA TYR A 65 -11.85 -8.74 8.87
C TYR A 65 -10.40 -8.40 9.16
N GLY A 66 -9.45 -8.86 8.35
CA GLY A 66 -8.02 -8.59 8.55
C GLY A 66 -7.57 -7.19 8.13
N LEU A 67 -8.30 -6.59 7.18
CA LEU A 67 -8.02 -5.25 6.64
C LEU A 67 -9.34 -4.57 6.26
N VAL A 68 -9.59 -3.40 6.85
CA VAL A 68 -10.82 -2.64 6.71
C VAL A 68 -10.51 -1.25 6.21
N HIS A 69 -11.14 -0.83 5.11
CA HIS A 69 -11.19 0.56 4.68
C HIS A 69 -12.57 1.13 4.96
N VAL A 70 -12.59 2.23 5.71
CA VAL A 70 -13.80 3.01 5.91
C VAL A 70 -13.73 4.30 5.11
N GLN A 71 -14.86 4.68 4.52
CA GLN A 71 -15.09 5.98 3.89
C GLN A 71 -16.12 6.76 4.70
N GLU A 72 -16.12 8.09 4.58
CA GLU A 72 -16.92 9.01 5.41
C GLU A 72 -16.72 8.86 6.93
N ASP A 73 -15.58 8.33 7.37
CA ASP A 73 -15.24 8.34 8.78
C ASP A 73 -14.74 9.73 9.21
N PHE A 74 -15.69 10.64 9.37
CA PHE A 74 -15.47 12.05 9.72
C PHE A 74 -15.65 12.29 11.22
N ASN A 75 -16.87 12.59 11.67
CA ASN A 75 -17.16 13.16 12.98
C ASN A 75 -17.28 12.12 14.10
N TYR A 76 -17.41 10.84 13.76
CA TYR A 76 -17.64 9.74 14.71
C TYR A 76 -16.45 8.79 14.84
N HIS A 77 -15.29 9.17 14.31
CA HIS A 77 -14.05 8.40 14.35
C HIS A 77 -13.68 7.88 15.75
N ALA A 78 -13.83 8.73 16.78
CA ALA A 78 -13.54 8.32 18.16
C ALA A 78 -14.44 7.17 18.64
N ALA A 79 -15.72 7.19 18.26
CA ALA A 79 -16.66 6.11 18.57
C ALA A 79 -16.33 4.84 17.76
N LEU A 80 -15.98 5.00 16.49
CA LEU A 80 -15.54 3.89 15.63
C LEU A 80 -14.33 3.18 16.26
N TYR A 81 -13.31 3.94 16.65
CA TYR A 81 -12.07 3.39 17.21
C TYR A 81 -12.25 2.85 18.63
N ALA A 82 -13.19 3.37 19.41
CA ALA A 82 -13.52 2.83 20.73
C ALA A 82 -14.16 1.42 20.65
N GLY A 83 -14.89 1.13 19.57
CA GLY A 83 -15.53 -0.18 19.36
C GLY A 83 -14.71 -1.19 18.56
N ASP A 84 -13.53 -0.79 18.06
CA ASP A 84 -12.64 -1.62 17.26
C ASP A 84 -11.33 -1.94 18.00
N ASN A 85 -10.71 -3.10 17.71
CA ASN A 85 -9.48 -3.57 18.35
C ASN A 85 -8.33 -3.93 17.38
N HIS A 86 -8.38 -3.51 16.11
CA HIS A 86 -7.27 -3.71 15.17
C HIS A 86 -5.99 -3.02 15.68
N PRO A 87 -4.82 -3.69 15.64
CA PRO A 87 -3.58 -3.16 16.20
C PRO A 87 -2.95 -2.03 15.36
N TYR A 88 -3.21 -1.98 14.05
CA TYR A 88 -2.65 -0.98 13.16
C TYR A 88 -3.78 -0.14 12.55
N ARG A 89 -3.75 1.17 12.83
CA ARG A 89 -4.80 2.10 12.40
C ARG A 89 -4.21 3.39 11.90
N THR A 90 -4.82 3.95 10.86
CA THR A 90 -4.43 5.29 10.40
C THR A 90 -4.90 6.34 11.41
N PRO A 91 -4.17 7.46 11.58
CA PRO A 91 -4.70 8.61 12.28
C PRO A 91 -5.83 9.26 11.45
N THR A 92 -6.84 9.79 12.14
CA THR A 92 -7.87 10.63 11.50
C THR A 92 -7.24 11.84 10.83
N SER A 93 -7.80 12.22 9.69
CA SER A 93 -7.52 13.49 9.00
C SER A 93 -8.33 14.68 9.56
N GLY A 94 -9.21 14.45 10.54
CA GLY A 94 -10.17 15.43 11.05
C GLY A 94 -11.61 15.15 10.61
N GLY A 95 -12.56 15.91 11.18
CA GLY A 95 -13.99 15.81 10.84
C GLY A 95 -14.32 16.42 9.47
N ALA A 96 -15.60 16.42 9.12
CA ALA A 96 -16.07 16.97 7.85
C ALA A 96 -15.61 18.44 7.69
N ALA A 97 -15.34 18.83 6.44
CA ALA A 97 -14.68 20.07 6.03
C ALA A 97 -13.16 20.17 6.23
N ILE A 98 -12.58 19.34 7.11
CA ILE A 98 -11.13 19.34 7.38
C ILE A 98 -10.48 18.04 6.91
N GLY A 99 -11.11 16.91 7.17
CA GLY A 99 -10.61 15.58 6.84
C GLY A 99 -11.09 15.04 5.50
N ASP A 100 -10.43 14.00 5.01
CA ASP A 100 -10.81 13.27 3.79
C ASP A 100 -11.83 12.15 4.07
N GLY A 101 -12.03 11.78 5.33
CA GLY A 101 -12.97 10.75 5.77
C GLY A 101 -12.52 9.33 5.46
N LEU A 102 -11.25 9.12 5.14
CA LEU A 102 -10.69 7.82 4.77
C LEU A 102 -9.85 7.29 5.92
N ASN A 103 -10.21 6.14 6.50
CA ASN A 103 -9.38 5.49 7.52
C ASN A 103 -9.24 4.00 7.25
N THR A 104 -8.17 3.43 7.78
CA THR A 104 -7.84 2.00 7.63
C THR A 104 -7.61 1.40 9.01
N LEU A 105 -8.23 0.24 9.22
CA LEU A 105 -8.05 -0.61 10.40
C LEU A 105 -7.48 -1.95 9.93
N SER A 106 -6.40 -2.42 10.53
CA SER A 106 -5.62 -3.55 9.99
C SER A 106 -5.02 -4.41 11.10
N ASN A 107 -5.06 -5.72 10.90
CA ASN A 107 -4.30 -6.70 11.68
C ASN A 107 -2.84 -6.81 11.23
N TYR A 108 -2.52 -6.18 10.10
CA TYR A 108 -1.21 -6.19 9.46
C TYR A 108 -0.54 -4.82 9.59
N PRO A 109 0.77 -4.77 9.94
CA PRO A 109 1.50 -3.51 9.94
C PRO A 109 1.57 -2.95 8.52
N PHE A 110 1.58 -1.63 8.41
CA PHE A 110 1.72 -0.93 7.14
C PHE A 110 2.75 0.18 7.24
N ASN A 111 3.27 0.59 6.09
CA ASN A 111 4.18 1.71 5.94
C ASN A 111 3.76 2.61 4.77
N ASP A 112 4.50 3.71 4.55
CA ASP A 112 4.32 4.62 3.42
C ASP A 112 2.92 5.20 3.26
N PHE A 113 2.23 5.40 4.38
CA PHE A 113 0.89 5.98 4.40
C PHE A 113 0.89 7.38 3.79
N THR A 114 0.11 7.55 2.73
CA THR A 114 0.00 8.80 1.95
C THR A 114 -1.47 9.11 1.72
N ARG A 115 -1.86 10.38 1.87
CA ARG A 115 -3.20 10.89 1.53
C ARG A 115 -3.07 11.86 0.35
N VAL A 116 -3.93 11.71 -0.66
CA VAL A 116 -3.91 12.52 -1.88
C VAL A 116 -5.31 13.09 -2.10
N LYS A 117 -5.41 14.42 -2.09
CA LYS A 117 -6.64 15.14 -2.38
C LYS A 117 -6.96 15.07 -3.88
N TRP A 118 -8.24 14.98 -4.22
CA TRP A 118 -8.68 15.08 -5.61
C TRP A 118 -8.40 16.46 -6.21
N ASP A 119 -7.94 16.48 -7.47
CA ASP A 119 -7.68 17.72 -8.21
C ASP A 119 -8.97 18.38 -8.70
N LYS A 120 -10.04 17.58 -8.85
CA LYS A 120 -11.36 18.00 -9.31
C LYS A 120 -12.43 17.51 -8.34
N CYS A 121 -13.40 18.37 -8.06
CA CYS A 121 -14.58 18.08 -7.25
C CYS A 121 -15.76 18.89 -7.81
N ASN A 122 -16.97 18.55 -7.40
CA ASN A 122 -18.19 19.31 -7.65
C ASN A 122 -19.12 19.25 -6.43
N GLY A 123 -19.98 20.26 -6.26
CA GLY A 123 -21.03 20.26 -5.23
C GLY A 123 -20.49 20.22 -3.81
N THR A 124 -21.20 19.51 -2.93
CA THR A 124 -20.84 19.38 -1.49
C THR A 124 -19.51 18.66 -1.27
N ASP A 125 -19.09 17.82 -2.22
CA ASP A 125 -17.81 17.11 -2.16
C ASP A 125 -16.61 18.07 -2.19
N CYS A 126 -16.78 19.31 -2.70
CA CYS A 126 -15.76 20.34 -2.62
C CYS A 126 -15.60 20.99 -1.24
N LEU A 127 -16.57 20.77 -0.33
CA LEU A 127 -16.54 21.36 1.01
C LEU A 127 -15.60 20.62 1.97
N THR A 128 -15.10 19.44 1.60
CA THR A 128 -14.16 18.64 2.38
C THR A 128 -13.04 18.13 1.47
N PRO A 129 -11.80 17.91 1.95
CA PRO A 129 -10.71 17.46 1.09
C PRO A 129 -10.81 15.96 0.75
N LYS A 130 -11.86 15.55 0.04
CA LYS A 130 -12.00 14.18 -0.49
C LYS A 130 -10.79 13.79 -1.35
N GLY A 131 -10.51 12.50 -1.38
CA GLY A 131 -9.31 11.98 -2.02
C GLY A 131 -9.23 10.46 -2.02
N PHE A 132 -7.99 10.00 -2.00
CA PHE A 132 -7.63 8.61 -1.72
C PHE A 132 -6.43 8.55 -0.78
N SER A 133 -6.28 7.42 -0.10
CA SER A 133 -5.06 7.08 0.63
C SER A 133 -4.40 5.85 0.03
N TYR A 134 -3.08 5.78 0.20
CA TYR A 134 -2.21 4.68 -0.17
C TYR A 134 -1.43 4.22 1.04
N MET A 135 -1.19 2.92 1.15
CA MET A 135 -0.19 2.36 2.06
C MET A 135 0.33 1.03 1.52
N GLN A 136 1.48 0.60 2.03
CA GLN A 136 1.98 -0.73 1.79
C GLN A 136 1.76 -1.60 3.02
N VAL A 137 0.82 -2.55 2.92
CA VAL A 137 0.49 -3.52 3.96
C VAL A 137 1.47 -4.68 3.89
N ARG A 138 1.98 -5.10 5.05
CA ARG A 138 2.86 -6.25 5.22
C ARG A 138 2.04 -7.46 5.65
N LEU A 139 1.80 -8.40 4.74
CA LEU A 139 1.11 -9.65 5.05
C LEU A 139 2.00 -10.63 5.82
N ASP A 140 3.30 -10.62 5.52
CA ASP A 140 4.37 -11.36 6.20
C ASP A 140 5.73 -10.70 5.87
N ASN A 141 6.83 -11.20 6.41
CA ASN A 141 8.20 -10.75 6.13
C ASN A 141 8.49 -10.76 4.61
N GLY A 142 8.85 -9.61 4.04
CA GLY A 142 9.04 -9.44 2.58
C GLY A 142 7.79 -9.60 1.70
N VAL A 143 6.60 -9.84 2.27
CA VAL A 143 5.33 -9.99 1.53
C VAL A 143 4.52 -8.71 1.65
N LEU A 144 4.58 -7.91 0.59
CA LEU A 144 4.08 -6.53 0.56
C LEU A 144 2.93 -6.41 -0.43
N LEU A 145 1.84 -5.77 0.00
CA LEU A 145 0.65 -5.48 -0.79
C LEU A 145 0.39 -3.98 -0.77
N ASP A 146 0.30 -3.36 -1.93
CA ASP A 146 -0.06 -1.94 -2.06
C ASP A 146 -1.58 -1.80 -1.97
N VAL A 147 -2.08 -1.02 -1.01
CA VAL A 147 -3.51 -0.91 -0.70
C VAL A 147 -3.99 0.54 -0.82
N TYR A 148 -5.16 0.72 -1.45
CA TYR A 148 -5.77 2.02 -1.71
C TYR A 148 -7.16 2.14 -1.09
N ASN A 149 -7.42 3.24 -0.36
CA ASN A 149 -8.75 3.66 0.09
C ASN A 149 -9.17 4.87 -0.75
N ALA A 150 -10.35 4.88 -1.37
CA ALA A 150 -10.78 6.03 -2.17
C ALA A 150 -12.24 6.36 -1.97
N HIS A 151 -12.57 7.65 -2.11
CA HIS A 151 -13.95 8.13 -2.17
C HIS A 151 -14.07 9.27 -3.20
N PRO A 152 -14.33 8.97 -4.49
CA PRO A 152 -14.57 9.95 -5.56
C PRO A 152 -15.88 10.73 -5.40
N ASN A 153 -16.05 11.76 -6.24
CA ASN A 153 -17.24 12.64 -6.23
C ASN A 153 -18.56 11.85 -6.31
N ALA A 154 -19.46 12.11 -5.37
CA ALA A 154 -20.82 11.59 -5.37
C ALA A 154 -21.70 12.31 -6.40
N GLY A 155 -22.95 11.86 -6.55
CA GLY A 155 -23.95 12.49 -7.42
C GLY A 155 -23.96 12.00 -8.88
N THR A 156 -25.00 12.39 -9.60
CA THR A 156 -25.26 11.95 -10.98
C THR A 156 -25.56 13.09 -11.96
N GLU A 157 -25.43 14.34 -11.53
CA GLU A 157 -25.52 15.48 -12.44
C GLU A 157 -24.27 15.54 -13.33
N THR A 158 -24.36 16.14 -14.51
CA THR A 158 -23.26 16.14 -15.50
C THR A 158 -21.91 16.59 -14.92
N ALA A 159 -21.91 17.59 -14.04
CA ALA A 159 -20.70 18.08 -13.36
C ALA A 159 -20.14 17.09 -12.33
N ASP A 160 -21.01 16.35 -11.62
CA ASP A 160 -20.61 15.28 -10.71
C ASP A 160 -19.92 14.14 -11.46
N LEU A 161 -20.52 13.71 -12.57
CA LEU A 161 -19.99 12.66 -13.43
C LEU A 161 -18.61 13.06 -13.98
N ALA A 162 -18.46 14.30 -14.43
CA ALA A 162 -17.19 14.83 -14.91
C ALA A 162 -16.10 14.88 -13.82
N ALA A 163 -16.43 15.34 -12.61
CA ALA A 163 -15.50 15.35 -11.48
C ALA A 163 -15.10 13.93 -11.09
N ARG A 164 -16.06 13.00 -10.97
CA ARG A 164 -15.79 11.61 -10.64
C ARG A 164 -14.90 10.93 -11.68
N ARG A 165 -15.14 11.15 -12.98
CA ARG A 165 -14.26 10.62 -14.03
C ARG A 165 -12.82 11.09 -13.85
N ALA A 166 -12.62 12.38 -13.56
CA ALA A 166 -11.29 12.93 -13.29
C ALA A 166 -10.64 12.30 -12.04
N ASN A 167 -11.41 12.03 -10.98
CA ASN A 167 -10.90 11.34 -9.78
C ASN A 167 -10.43 9.91 -10.09
N ILE A 168 -11.23 9.16 -10.85
CA ILE A 168 -10.88 7.80 -11.26
C ILE A 168 -9.61 7.80 -12.13
N SER A 169 -9.48 8.74 -13.07
CA SER A 169 -8.26 8.90 -13.88
C SER A 169 -7.05 9.28 -13.02
N GLN A 170 -7.21 10.16 -12.03
CA GLN A 170 -6.13 10.54 -11.10
C GLN A 170 -5.64 9.34 -10.28
N LEU A 171 -6.56 8.54 -9.72
CA LEU A 171 -6.22 7.30 -9.01
C LEU A 171 -5.52 6.30 -9.93
N SER A 172 -6.03 6.13 -11.15
CA SER A 172 -5.46 5.24 -12.17
C SER A 172 -4.00 5.60 -12.47
N GLN A 173 -3.70 6.89 -12.71
CA GLN A 173 -2.34 7.36 -12.97
C GLN A 173 -1.42 7.18 -11.75
N PHE A 174 -1.97 7.41 -10.54
CA PHE A 174 -1.22 7.21 -9.31
C PHE A 174 -0.81 5.74 -9.14
N ILE A 175 -1.73 4.78 -9.33
CA ILE A 175 -1.43 3.34 -9.25
C ILE A 175 -0.39 2.94 -10.29
N GLY A 176 -0.53 3.44 -11.53
CA GLY A 176 0.43 3.17 -12.60
C GLY A 176 1.86 3.62 -12.27
N THR A 177 2.01 4.67 -11.45
CA THR A 177 3.31 5.18 -11.03
C THR A 177 3.80 4.55 -9.72
N TRP A 178 2.96 4.51 -8.69
CA TRP A 178 3.34 4.15 -7.33
C TRP A 178 3.35 2.65 -7.05
N SER A 179 2.65 1.86 -7.87
CA SER A 179 2.56 0.41 -7.71
C SER A 179 3.02 -0.33 -8.96
N ALA A 180 3.86 0.26 -9.80
CA ALA A 180 4.43 -0.42 -10.96
C ALA A 180 5.13 -1.72 -10.50
N GLY A 181 4.72 -2.87 -11.02
CA GLY A 181 5.29 -4.18 -10.66
C GLY A 181 4.89 -4.73 -9.29
N ASN A 182 4.03 -4.04 -8.51
CA ASN A 182 3.52 -4.51 -7.22
C ASN A 182 2.14 -5.16 -7.34
N ALA A 183 1.81 -6.04 -6.39
CA ALA A 183 0.44 -6.47 -6.18
C ALA A 183 -0.36 -5.32 -5.59
N VAL A 184 -1.62 -5.18 -5.99
CA VAL A 184 -2.48 -4.03 -5.65
C VAL A 184 -3.82 -4.51 -5.14
N LEU A 185 -4.36 -3.82 -4.14
CA LEU A 185 -5.73 -3.94 -3.65
C LEU A 185 -6.35 -2.55 -3.52
N VAL A 186 -7.42 -2.27 -4.26
CA VAL A 186 -8.21 -1.04 -4.17
C VAL A 186 -9.54 -1.35 -3.53
N MET A 187 -9.84 -0.67 -2.43
CA MET A 187 -11.09 -0.81 -1.68
C MET A 187 -11.70 0.58 -1.54
N MET A 188 -12.86 0.80 -2.16
CA MET A 188 -13.39 2.14 -2.32
C MET A 188 -14.92 2.17 -2.37
N ASP A 189 -15.50 3.24 -1.84
CA ASP A 189 -16.75 3.76 -2.38
C ASP A 189 -16.40 4.49 -3.67
N SER A 190 -16.63 3.85 -4.83
CA SER A 190 -16.21 4.46 -6.10
C SER A 190 -17.18 5.53 -6.59
N ASN A 191 -18.40 5.60 -6.03
CA ASN A 191 -19.54 6.29 -6.62
C ASN A 191 -19.86 5.87 -8.08
N THR A 192 -19.24 4.82 -8.62
CA THR A 192 -19.43 4.36 -10.00
C THR A 192 -20.32 3.13 -10.13
N ARG A 193 -20.97 2.99 -11.29
CA ARG A 193 -21.65 1.78 -11.74
C ARG A 193 -21.21 1.42 -13.16
N TYR A 194 -20.98 0.14 -13.43
CA TYR A 194 -20.76 -0.39 -14.78
C TYR A 194 -21.92 -0.06 -15.71
N THR A 195 -23.16 -0.09 -15.22
CA THR A 195 -24.34 0.21 -16.03
C THR A 195 -24.52 1.70 -16.31
N ARG A 196 -23.86 2.59 -15.56
CA ARG A 196 -23.95 4.04 -15.81
C ARG A 196 -23.05 4.39 -17.00
N SER A 197 -23.64 4.93 -18.06
CA SER A 197 -22.96 5.23 -19.33
C SER A 197 -21.76 6.16 -19.19
N GLU A 198 -21.83 7.08 -18.24
CA GLU A 198 -20.86 8.16 -18.05
C GLU A 198 -19.77 7.86 -17.01
N ASP A 199 -19.78 6.68 -16.36
CA ASP A 199 -18.71 6.28 -15.45
C ASP A 199 -17.56 5.59 -16.18
N ASN A 200 -16.33 5.86 -15.73
CA ASN A 200 -15.09 5.34 -16.31
C ASN A 200 -14.38 4.31 -15.43
N ILE A 201 -15.07 3.55 -14.57
CA ILE A 201 -14.42 2.52 -13.72
C ILE A 201 -13.59 1.51 -14.53
N ARG A 202 -13.99 1.26 -15.79
CA ARG A 202 -13.24 0.43 -16.75
C ARG A 202 -11.85 0.97 -17.08
N GLU A 203 -11.64 2.29 -17.02
CA GLU A 203 -10.34 2.92 -17.23
C GLU A 203 -9.36 2.52 -16.12
N LEU A 204 -9.80 2.60 -14.85
CA LEU A 204 -8.99 2.20 -13.69
C LEU A 204 -8.58 0.73 -13.79
N ILE A 205 -9.52 -0.13 -14.18
CA ILE A 205 -9.31 -1.57 -14.34
C ILE A 205 -8.33 -1.86 -15.48
N ALA A 206 -8.62 -1.37 -16.68
CA ALA A 206 -7.84 -1.69 -17.88
C ALA A 206 -6.42 -1.11 -17.83
N SER A 207 -6.27 0.13 -17.37
CA SER A 207 -4.97 0.81 -17.36
C SER A 207 -4.00 0.21 -16.33
N ASN A 208 -4.53 -0.43 -15.29
CA ASN A 208 -3.74 -0.96 -14.19
C ASN A 208 -3.76 -2.49 -14.11
N ASN A 209 -4.37 -3.20 -15.06
CA ASN A 209 -4.52 -4.65 -15.04
C ASN A 209 -5.18 -5.15 -13.74
N LEU A 210 -6.21 -4.44 -13.26
CA LEU A 210 -6.96 -4.86 -12.09
C LEU A 210 -8.06 -5.84 -12.50
N ILE A 211 -8.54 -6.60 -11.53
CA ILE A 211 -9.70 -7.48 -11.59
C ILE A 211 -10.70 -6.98 -10.56
N ASP A 212 -11.98 -6.86 -10.94
CA ASP A 212 -13.06 -6.56 -10.00
C ASP A 212 -13.60 -7.87 -9.42
N ALA A 213 -13.54 -8.03 -8.10
CA ALA A 213 -13.96 -9.25 -7.41
C ALA A 213 -15.45 -9.58 -7.63
N TRP A 214 -16.32 -8.56 -7.77
CA TRP A 214 -17.73 -8.78 -8.07
C TRP A 214 -17.92 -9.32 -9.49
N VAL A 215 -17.20 -8.74 -10.45
CA VAL A 215 -17.28 -9.17 -11.84
C VAL A 215 -16.75 -10.59 -11.98
N GLU A 216 -15.59 -10.89 -11.40
CA GLU A 216 -14.98 -12.21 -11.48
C GLU A 216 -15.82 -13.29 -10.81
N LEU A 217 -16.24 -13.08 -9.55
CA LEU A 217 -16.84 -14.14 -8.74
C LEU A 217 -18.36 -14.26 -8.92
N ILE A 218 -19.05 -13.18 -9.28
CA ILE A 218 -20.53 -13.15 -9.30
C ILE A 218 -21.09 -12.96 -10.71
N LYS A 219 -20.55 -12.03 -11.51
CA LYS A 219 -21.14 -11.69 -12.82
C LYS A 219 -20.56 -12.47 -13.98
N GLY A 220 -19.31 -12.89 -13.91
CA GLY A 220 -18.51 -13.44 -15.02
C GLY A 220 -18.13 -12.40 -16.09
N THR A 221 -19.01 -11.44 -16.39
CA THR A 221 -18.73 -10.35 -17.34
C THR A 221 -19.28 -9.03 -16.82
N ALA A 222 -18.49 -7.97 -16.96
CA ALA A 222 -18.91 -6.63 -16.56
C ALA A 222 -20.18 -6.20 -17.34
N PRO A 223 -21.23 -5.70 -16.66
CA PRO A 223 -22.41 -5.17 -17.34
C PRO A 223 -22.05 -4.11 -18.39
N ALA A 224 -22.86 -3.95 -19.44
CA ALA A 224 -22.62 -2.94 -20.46
C ALA A 224 -22.94 -1.52 -19.94
N ALA A 225 -22.14 -0.53 -20.37
CA ALA A 225 -22.42 0.88 -20.09
C ALA A 225 -23.75 1.29 -20.75
N GLY A 226 -24.62 1.95 -20.00
CA GLY A 226 -25.97 2.32 -20.45
C GLY A 226 -27.03 1.20 -20.34
N ALA A 227 -26.66 0.02 -19.85
CA ALA A 227 -27.64 -1.02 -19.54
C ALA A 227 -28.56 -0.61 -18.37
N ALA A 228 -29.68 -1.32 -18.21
CA ALA A 228 -30.60 -1.11 -17.09
C ALA A 228 -29.85 -1.25 -15.74
N PRO A 229 -30.01 -0.31 -14.79
CA PRO A 229 -29.35 -0.39 -13.49
C PRO A 229 -29.71 -1.67 -12.72
N LEU A 230 -28.70 -2.35 -12.18
CA LEU A 230 -28.87 -3.51 -11.31
C LEU A 230 -29.03 -3.04 -9.86
N LEU A 231 -30.20 -2.49 -9.52
CA LEU A 231 -30.45 -1.92 -8.19
C LEU A 231 -30.54 -3.00 -7.11
N CYS A 232 -30.09 -2.65 -5.90
CA CYS A 232 -30.18 -3.52 -4.74
C CYS A 232 -31.50 -3.34 -3.98
N GLY A 233 -32.02 -4.42 -3.43
CA GLY A 233 -33.06 -4.38 -2.39
C GLY A 233 -32.47 -4.19 -1.00
N THR A 234 -33.33 -4.29 0.01
CA THR A 234 -32.95 -4.32 1.43
C THR A 234 -33.58 -5.54 2.09
N PRO A 235 -32.80 -6.58 2.47
CA PRO A 235 -31.33 -6.68 2.36
C PRO A 235 -30.86 -6.83 0.89
N PRO A 236 -29.58 -6.53 0.60
CA PRO A 236 -29.04 -6.66 -0.75
C PRO A 236 -28.78 -8.12 -1.11
N THR A 237 -28.59 -8.39 -2.41
CA THR A 237 -28.08 -9.68 -2.90
C THR A 237 -26.76 -9.47 -3.61
N ASN A 238 -25.90 -10.49 -3.68
CA ASN A 238 -24.63 -10.36 -4.41
C ASN A 238 -24.82 -10.05 -5.91
N THR A 239 -26.01 -10.29 -6.48
CA THR A 239 -26.26 -10.10 -7.92
C THR A 239 -26.56 -8.65 -8.33
N CYS A 240 -26.93 -7.80 -7.38
CA CYS A 240 -27.12 -6.37 -7.64
C CYS A 240 -25.77 -5.65 -7.70
N GLU A 241 -25.79 -4.45 -8.27
CA GLU A 241 -24.63 -3.58 -8.33
C GLU A 241 -24.68 -2.53 -7.23
N VAL A 242 -23.59 -2.40 -6.48
CA VAL A 242 -23.33 -1.29 -5.56
C VAL A 242 -22.25 -0.38 -6.11
N VAL A 243 -22.10 0.83 -5.55
CA VAL A 243 -21.05 1.77 -5.93
C VAL A 243 -19.70 1.46 -5.27
N ASP A 244 -19.71 0.70 -4.17
CA ASP A 244 -18.52 0.19 -3.51
C ASP A 244 -17.86 -0.91 -4.35
N LYS A 245 -16.53 -0.88 -4.48
CA LYS A 245 -15.74 -1.81 -5.29
C LYS A 245 -14.53 -2.33 -4.52
N ILE A 246 -14.21 -3.60 -4.76
CA ILE A 246 -12.93 -4.21 -4.40
C ILE A 246 -12.27 -4.67 -5.70
N LEU A 247 -11.18 -3.99 -6.07
CA LEU A 247 -10.38 -4.28 -7.25
C LEU A 247 -9.00 -4.78 -6.83
N TYR A 248 -8.40 -5.71 -7.55
CA TYR A 248 -7.10 -6.24 -7.16
C TYR A 248 -6.24 -6.66 -8.34
N ARG A 249 -4.94 -6.82 -8.12
CA ARG A 249 -3.97 -7.35 -9.08
C ARG A 249 -2.87 -8.11 -8.36
N ALA A 250 -2.52 -9.29 -8.86
CA ALA A 250 -1.36 -10.05 -8.42
C ALA A 250 -0.05 -9.53 -9.06
N ALA A 251 1.10 -9.93 -8.51
CA ALA A 251 2.41 -9.66 -9.08
C ALA A 251 3.30 -10.90 -9.02
N PRO A 252 4.40 -10.99 -9.78
CA PRO A 252 5.30 -12.15 -9.77
C PRO A 252 5.77 -12.56 -8.37
N GLN A 253 5.93 -11.59 -7.46
CA GLN A 253 6.34 -11.80 -6.07
C GLN A 253 5.20 -12.11 -5.10
N LEU A 254 3.94 -11.88 -5.48
CA LEU A 254 2.76 -12.09 -4.64
C LEU A 254 1.55 -12.47 -5.49
N THR A 255 1.15 -13.74 -5.39
CA THR A 255 -0.15 -14.20 -5.88
C THR A 255 -1.24 -13.66 -4.96
N LEU A 256 -2.31 -13.17 -5.55
CA LEU A 256 -3.50 -12.70 -4.85
C LEU A 256 -4.72 -13.14 -5.67
N ALA A 257 -5.59 -13.96 -5.08
CA ALA A 257 -6.75 -14.54 -5.76
C ALA A 257 -8.00 -14.38 -4.88
N ALA A 258 -9.07 -13.80 -5.44
CA ALA A 258 -10.33 -13.67 -4.74
C ALA A 258 -11.03 -15.04 -4.71
N ASN A 259 -11.49 -15.45 -3.52
CA ASN A 259 -12.15 -16.75 -3.30
C ASN A 259 -13.60 -16.61 -2.87
N ARG A 260 -13.97 -15.45 -2.31
CA ARG A 260 -15.33 -15.19 -1.84
C ARG A 260 -15.66 -13.72 -1.97
N TYR A 261 -16.86 -13.43 -2.44
CA TYR A 261 -17.46 -12.10 -2.45
C TYR A 261 -18.75 -12.14 -1.63
N GLN A 262 -18.96 -11.14 -0.77
CA GLN A 262 -20.21 -11.00 -0.04
C GLN A 262 -20.56 -9.53 0.15
N LEU A 263 -21.77 -9.17 -0.25
CA LEU A 263 -22.38 -7.90 0.12
C LEU A 263 -23.10 -8.05 1.46
N ASP A 264 -22.92 -7.07 2.33
CA ASP A 264 -23.45 -7.00 3.69
C ASP A 264 -23.14 -8.24 4.55
N PRO A 265 -21.85 -8.62 4.66
CA PRO A 265 -21.44 -9.74 5.51
C PRO A 265 -21.75 -9.41 6.98
N GLY A 266 -22.27 -10.36 7.76
CA GLY A 266 -22.38 -10.17 9.23
C GLY A 266 -23.56 -9.30 9.70
N ASN A 267 -24.53 -9.02 8.82
CA ASN A 267 -25.82 -8.39 9.17
C ASN A 267 -25.62 -7.02 9.85
N PHE A 268 -25.17 -6.01 9.10
CA PHE A 268 -24.96 -4.64 9.60
C PHE A 268 -26.29 -3.87 9.72
N TYR A 269 -27.15 -4.36 10.61
CA TYR A 269 -28.45 -3.76 10.95
C TYR A 269 -28.58 -3.52 12.46
N ASP A 270 -29.43 -2.57 12.81
CA ASP A 270 -29.92 -2.39 14.18
C ASP A 270 -30.96 -3.46 14.57
N SER A 271 -31.45 -3.39 15.81
CA SER A 271 -32.45 -4.33 16.33
C SER A 271 -33.84 -4.19 15.66
N ALA A 272 -34.08 -3.09 14.94
CA ALA A 272 -35.30 -2.86 14.17
C ALA A 272 -35.16 -3.31 12.70
N GLY A 273 -34.01 -3.86 12.32
CA GLY A 273 -33.73 -4.31 10.95
C GLY A 273 -33.41 -3.18 9.98
N LYS A 274 -32.97 -2.00 10.47
CA LYS A 274 -32.48 -0.90 9.62
C LYS A 274 -30.97 -0.96 9.42
N PRO A 275 -30.46 -0.67 8.21
CA PRO A 275 -29.02 -0.61 7.95
C PRO A 275 -28.29 0.36 8.89
N LEU A 276 -27.05 0.02 9.25
CA LEU A 276 -26.18 0.88 10.07
C LEU A 276 -25.48 1.99 9.26
N SER A 277 -25.58 1.95 7.93
CA SER A 277 -25.13 2.99 7.00
C SER A 277 -26.11 3.05 5.82
N ASP A 278 -26.07 4.12 5.04
CA ASP A 278 -26.77 4.19 3.75
C ASP A 278 -26.06 3.37 2.65
N HIS A 279 -24.85 2.89 2.93
CA HIS A 279 -24.15 1.89 2.12
C HIS A 279 -24.25 0.49 2.73
N TYR A 280 -24.01 -0.53 1.89
CA TYR A 280 -23.83 -1.91 2.36
C TYR A 280 -22.33 -2.23 2.43
N PRO A 281 -21.84 -2.81 3.54
CA PRO A 281 -20.45 -3.18 3.65
C PRO A 281 -20.11 -4.25 2.62
N LEU A 282 -18.98 -4.11 1.94
CA LEU A 282 -18.56 -5.02 0.88
C LEU A 282 -17.33 -5.81 1.32
N TYR A 283 -17.43 -7.14 1.29
CA TYR A 283 -16.37 -8.06 1.67
C TYR A 283 -15.82 -8.87 0.51
N THR A 284 -14.53 -9.14 0.57
CA THR A 284 -13.89 -10.18 -0.25
C THR A 284 -12.88 -10.95 0.59
N GLN A 285 -12.82 -12.26 0.40
CA GLN A 285 -11.72 -13.10 0.89
C GLN A 285 -10.71 -13.33 -0.21
N PHE A 286 -9.44 -13.14 0.10
CA PHE A 286 -8.34 -13.46 -0.78
C PHE A 286 -7.51 -14.63 -0.22
N GLY A 287 -7.13 -15.55 -1.10
CA GLY A 287 -5.95 -16.37 -0.87
C GLY A 287 -4.72 -15.64 -1.41
N TRP A 288 -3.62 -15.66 -0.66
CA TRP A 288 -2.34 -15.12 -1.12
C TRP A 288 -1.23 -16.16 -1.00
N ALA A 289 -0.23 -16.05 -1.88
CA ALA A 289 0.96 -16.89 -1.86
C ALA A 289 2.19 -16.11 -2.31
N VAL A 290 3.32 -16.35 -1.66
CA VAL A 290 4.61 -15.75 -2.06
C VAL A 290 5.06 -16.32 -3.40
N GLY A 291 5.70 -15.50 -4.21
CA GLY A 291 6.26 -15.94 -5.49
C GLY A 291 7.25 -17.11 -5.33
N THR A 292 7.12 -18.09 -6.22
CA THR A 292 7.97 -19.30 -6.25
C THR A 292 9.33 -19.03 -6.89
N ASP A 293 9.40 -18.06 -7.78
CA ASP A 293 10.59 -17.74 -8.60
C ASP A 293 11.05 -16.29 -8.45
N VAL A 294 10.20 -15.44 -7.86
CA VAL A 294 10.47 -14.02 -7.61
C VAL A 294 10.03 -13.67 -6.20
N ARG A 295 10.87 -12.97 -5.45
CA ARG A 295 10.54 -12.45 -4.11
C ARG A 295 11.12 -11.06 -3.94
N THR A 296 10.60 -10.30 -2.99
CA THR A 296 11.17 -9.03 -2.56
C THR A 296 11.64 -9.12 -1.12
N SER A 297 12.70 -8.41 -0.79
CA SER A 297 13.09 -8.22 0.60
C SER A 297 12.25 -7.13 1.27
N ASP A 298 12.46 -6.96 2.57
CA ASP A 298 12.17 -5.69 3.21
C ASP A 298 13.00 -4.56 2.61
N SER A 299 12.48 -3.34 2.73
CA SER A 299 13.13 -2.12 2.24
C SER A 299 13.42 -1.17 3.39
N PHE A 300 14.60 -0.56 3.39
CA PHE A 300 15.09 0.31 4.47
C PHE A 300 15.31 1.73 3.97
N GLY A 301 14.88 2.72 4.75
CA GLY A 301 15.02 4.14 4.43
C GLY A 301 13.74 4.95 4.70
N GLY A 302 13.75 6.22 4.27
CA GLY A 302 12.67 7.17 4.49
C GLY A 302 11.50 7.05 3.50
N PRO A 303 10.33 7.63 3.81
CA PRO A 303 9.14 7.60 2.95
C PRO A 303 9.18 8.62 1.80
N HIS A 304 10.35 9.19 1.50
CA HIS A 304 10.50 10.26 0.51
C HIS A 304 10.77 9.69 -0.90
N GLY A 305 10.79 10.56 -1.91
CA GLY A 305 10.96 10.15 -3.30
C GLY A 305 9.73 9.45 -3.88
N VAL A 306 9.83 9.07 -5.15
CA VAL A 306 8.83 8.28 -5.89
C VAL A 306 9.18 6.79 -5.76
N PRO A 307 8.20 5.90 -5.53
CA PRO A 307 8.47 4.46 -5.52
C PRO A 307 9.02 3.94 -6.84
N PHE A 308 9.85 2.90 -6.78
CA PHE A 308 10.26 2.13 -7.95
C PHE A 308 10.32 0.64 -7.60
N ASN A 309 10.12 -0.20 -8.61
CA ASN A 309 10.30 -1.65 -8.50
C ASN A 309 10.75 -2.22 -9.85
N ASP A 310 11.96 -2.77 -9.90
CA ASP A 310 12.57 -3.33 -11.11
C ASP A 310 11.84 -4.58 -11.65
N VAL A 311 10.90 -5.17 -10.90
CA VAL A 311 9.97 -6.18 -11.44
C VAL A 311 9.22 -5.61 -12.65
N ALA A 312 8.79 -4.35 -12.60
CA ALA A 312 8.12 -3.67 -13.71
C ALA A 312 9.03 -3.50 -14.94
N GLY A 313 10.34 -3.35 -14.70
CA GLY A 313 11.37 -3.26 -15.73
C GLY A 313 11.85 -4.62 -16.26
N GLY A 314 11.27 -5.73 -15.80
CA GLY A 314 11.62 -7.08 -16.26
C GLY A 314 12.85 -7.69 -15.60
N ALA A 315 13.34 -7.14 -14.48
CA ALA A 315 14.50 -7.72 -13.76
C ALA A 315 14.28 -9.18 -13.35
N HIS A 316 13.02 -9.57 -13.10
CA HIS A 316 12.65 -10.94 -12.78
C HIS A 316 12.73 -11.92 -13.97
N GLN A 317 12.83 -11.43 -15.20
CA GLN A 317 12.82 -12.24 -16.43
C GLN A 317 14.17 -12.28 -17.13
N ARG A 318 15.13 -11.46 -16.70
CA ARG A 318 16.39 -11.19 -17.41
C ARG A 318 17.59 -11.47 -16.53
N GLN A 319 18.74 -11.73 -17.15
CA GLN A 319 19.99 -11.87 -16.41
C GLN A 319 20.60 -10.50 -16.15
N LEU A 320 21.00 -10.25 -14.89
CA LEU A 320 21.77 -9.08 -14.51
C LEU A 320 23.19 -9.18 -15.08
N ARG A 321 23.66 -8.14 -15.77
CA ARG A 321 25.01 -8.06 -16.39
C ARG A 321 25.95 -7.16 -15.63
N SER A 322 25.45 -6.06 -15.10
CA SER A 322 26.25 -5.16 -14.28
C SER A 322 25.37 -4.37 -13.34
N VAL A 323 26.00 -3.85 -12.28
CA VAL A 323 25.44 -2.83 -11.41
C VAL A 323 26.31 -1.60 -11.43
N THR A 324 25.67 -0.44 -11.42
CA THR A 324 26.32 0.87 -11.28
C THR A 324 25.78 1.56 -10.05
N LEU A 325 26.66 1.96 -9.15
CA LEU A 325 26.33 2.73 -7.96
C LEU A 325 26.89 4.14 -8.12
N ARG A 326 26.14 5.16 -7.68
CA ARG A 326 26.65 6.52 -7.54
C ARG A 326 26.58 6.95 -6.09
N GLY A 327 27.68 7.47 -5.57
CA GLY A 327 27.67 7.99 -4.20
C GLY A 327 28.90 8.85 -3.89
N ALA A 328 28.76 9.64 -2.83
CA ALA A 328 29.82 10.39 -2.18
C ALA A 328 29.57 10.38 -0.67
N GLU A 329 29.06 11.48 -0.10
CA GLU A 329 28.62 11.50 1.31
C GLU A 329 27.42 10.59 1.57
N ARG A 330 26.59 10.36 0.55
CA ARG A 330 25.36 9.55 0.58
C ARG A 330 25.30 8.68 -0.68
N LEU A 331 24.32 7.78 -0.73
CA LEU A 331 24.00 7.03 -1.94
C LEU A 331 23.08 7.87 -2.84
N ASP A 332 23.58 8.25 -4.01
CA ASP A 332 22.86 9.09 -4.96
C ASP A 332 22.00 8.26 -5.93
N ALA A 333 22.54 7.14 -6.44
CA ALA A 333 21.83 6.31 -7.41
C ALA A 333 22.25 4.84 -7.40
N VAL A 334 21.34 3.99 -7.88
CA VAL A 334 21.57 2.59 -8.19
C VAL A 334 21.03 2.29 -9.58
N ALA A 335 21.79 1.53 -10.37
CA ALA A 335 21.33 1.05 -11.67
C ALA A 335 21.71 -0.41 -11.91
N ALA A 336 20.82 -1.15 -12.55
CA ALA A 336 20.98 -2.54 -12.98
C ALA A 336 20.93 -2.61 -14.51
N SER A 337 21.98 -3.15 -15.14
CA SER A 337 21.98 -3.40 -16.59
C SER A 337 21.65 -4.87 -16.86
N LEU A 338 20.69 -5.11 -17.73
CA LEU A 338 20.18 -6.43 -18.09
C LEU A 338 20.83 -6.96 -19.37
N ASP A 339 20.71 -8.26 -19.60
CA ASP A 339 21.27 -8.97 -20.77
C ASP A 339 20.69 -8.55 -22.13
N ASN A 340 19.53 -7.90 -22.15
CA ASN A 340 18.91 -7.33 -23.33
C ASN A 340 19.36 -5.88 -23.62
N GLY A 341 20.31 -5.34 -22.84
CA GLY A 341 20.79 -3.97 -22.97
C GLY A 341 19.91 -2.91 -22.27
N ALA A 342 18.82 -3.32 -21.62
CA ALA A 342 18.03 -2.40 -20.80
C ALA A 342 18.78 -2.01 -19.52
N THR A 343 18.63 -0.75 -19.12
CA THR A 343 19.16 -0.23 -17.85
C THR A 343 18.00 0.25 -16.99
N LEU A 344 17.90 -0.31 -15.79
CA LEU A 344 16.96 0.11 -14.77
C LEU A 344 17.72 1.02 -13.80
N ALA A 345 17.42 2.32 -13.79
CA ALA A 345 18.19 3.31 -13.04
C ALA A 345 17.30 4.17 -12.16
N HIS A 346 17.74 4.37 -10.91
CA HIS A 346 16.99 5.09 -9.87
C HIS A 346 17.91 6.04 -9.11
N GLY A 347 17.39 7.18 -8.69
CA GLY A 347 18.12 8.21 -7.97
C GLY A 347 18.62 9.35 -8.85
N GLY A 348 19.50 10.18 -8.30
CA GLY A 348 19.98 11.40 -8.95
C GLY A 348 21.31 11.25 -9.69
N SER A 349 21.77 12.37 -10.26
CA SER A 349 23.05 12.45 -10.97
C SER A 349 24.24 12.79 -10.08
N GLY A 350 24.04 12.91 -8.76
CA GLY A 350 25.07 13.21 -7.77
C GLY A 350 26.15 12.13 -7.66
N GLY A 351 27.14 12.38 -6.80
CA GLY A 351 28.21 11.44 -6.47
C GLY A 351 29.08 11.01 -7.65
N THR A 352 29.97 10.04 -7.38
CA THR A 352 30.83 9.42 -8.39
C THR A 352 30.30 8.04 -8.74
N ALA A 353 30.22 7.73 -10.04
CA ALA A 353 29.79 6.41 -10.49
C ALA A 353 30.92 5.38 -10.36
N THR A 354 30.56 4.20 -9.85
CA THR A 354 31.38 2.99 -9.89
C THR A 354 30.54 1.85 -10.43
N SER A 355 31.15 0.91 -11.16
CA SER A 355 30.41 -0.19 -11.80
C SER A 355 31.09 -1.54 -11.61
N LEU A 356 30.27 -2.58 -11.48
CA LEU A 356 30.70 -3.97 -11.38
C LEU A 356 30.03 -4.75 -12.51
N ALA A 357 30.82 -5.16 -13.51
CA ALA A 357 30.39 -6.15 -14.49
C ALA A 357 30.47 -7.56 -13.87
N LEU A 358 29.37 -8.30 -13.99
CA LEU A 358 29.23 -9.68 -13.55
C LEU A 358 29.81 -10.60 -14.63
N ARG A 359 30.65 -11.54 -14.20
CA ARG A 359 31.22 -12.61 -15.01
C ARG A 359 30.19 -13.69 -15.28
N SER A 360 30.53 -14.62 -16.17
CA SER A 360 29.72 -15.82 -16.36
C SER A 360 29.54 -16.57 -15.03
N GLY A 361 28.29 -16.94 -14.71
CA GLY A 361 27.93 -17.59 -13.45
C GLY A 361 28.08 -16.73 -12.19
N GLU A 362 28.39 -15.44 -12.32
CA GLU A 362 28.47 -14.53 -11.19
C GLU A 362 27.11 -13.88 -10.92
N THR A 363 26.65 -13.99 -9.68
CA THR A 363 25.37 -13.42 -9.24
C THR A 363 25.57 -12.62 -7.96
N LEU A 364 24.71 -11.64 -7.72
CA LEU A 364 24.69 -10.88 -6.47
C LEU A 364 24.02 -11.70 -5.36
N THR A 365 24.67 -11.82 -4.21
CA THR A 365 24.19 -12.65 -3.10
C THR A 365 23.82 -11.83 -1.87
N SER A 366 24.38 -10.63 -1.69
CA SER A 366 24.01 -9.76 -0.59
C SER A 366 24.08 -8.27 -0.93
N ALA A 367 23.24 -7.49 -0.25
CA ALA A 367 23.24 -6.05 -0.25
C ALA A 367 23.26 -5.53 1.19
N THR A 368 24.26 -4.74 1.54
CA THR A 368 24.34 -4.04 2.83
C THR A 368 24.08 -2.56 2.60
N VAL A 369 23.04 -2.04 3.26
CA VAL A 369 22.66 -0.62 3.23
C VAL A 369 22.94 0.02 4.57
N THR A 370 23.27 1.31 4.56
CA THR A 370 23.36 2.10 5.80
C THR A 370 22.48 3.34 5.75
N LEU A 371 21.86 3.68 6.88
CA LEU A 371 20.92 4.80 7.00
C LEU A 371 21.48 5.94 7.83
N GLY A 372 21.02 7.15 7.57
CA GLY A 372 21.33 8.32 8.38
C GLY A 372 20.32 9.45 8.15
N GLN A 373 20.48 10.53 8.91
CA GLN A 373 19.67 11.74 8.77
C GLN A 373 20.36 12.78 7.90
N TYR A 374 19.63 13.35 6.95
CA TYR A 374 20.06 14.49 6.17
C TYR A 374 18.91 15.47 6.00
N ASN A 375 19.09 16.72 6.44
CA ASN A 375 18.05 17.76 6.44
C ASN A 375 16.73 17.30 7.06
N GLY A 376 16.80 16.59 8.20
CA GLY A 376 15.64 16.07 8.93
C GLY A 376 14.92 14.90 8.25
N ARG A 377 15.53 14.27 7.25
CA ARG A 377 14.98 13.11 6.54
C ARG A 377 15.91 11.91 6.63
N THR A 378 15.34 10.73 6.88
CA THR A 378 16.07 9.46 6.77
C THR A 378 16.41 9.18 5.31
N ARG A 379 17.68 8.86 5.01
CA ARG A 379 18.17 8.53 3.66
C ARG A 379 19.19 7.39 3.68
N LEU A 380 19.46 6.83 2.50
CA LEU A 380 20.56 5.88 2.29
C LEU A 380 21.88 6.63 2.21
N PHE A 381 22.81 6.24 3.07
CA PHE A 381 24.16 6.79 3.12
C PHE A 381 25.17 5.96 2.33
N SER A 382 24.98 4.63 2.30
CA SER A 382 25.81 3.75 1.47
C SER A 382 25.06 2.49 1.06
N LEU A 383 25.56 1.89 -0.02
CA LEU A 383 25.21 0.54 -0.47
C LEU A 383 26.51 -0.21 -0.78
N SER A 384 26.61 -1.44 -0.29
CA SER A 384 27.63 -2.42 -0.67
C SER A 384 26.95 -3.69 -1.18
N LEU A 385 27.41 -4.19 -2.33
CA LEU A 385 26.91 -5.41 -2.96
C LEU A 385 28.02 -6.45 -3.02
N THR A 386 27.70 -7.71 -2.72
CA THR A 386 28.63 -8.85 -2.79
C THR A 386 28.11 -9.92 -3.74
N THR A 387 29.04 -10.62 -4.41
CA THR A 387 28.74 -11.70 -5.36
C THR A 387 29.04 -13.08 -4.80
N ASN A 388 28.52 -14.12 -5.44
CA ASN A 388 28.89 -15.52 -5.16
C ASN A 388 30.37 -15.85 -5.44
N GLN A 389 31.09 -15.00 -6.17
CA GLN A 389 32.53 -15.15 -6.45
C GLN A 389 33.42 -14.29 -5.54
N GLY A 390 32.86 -13.71 -4.46
CA GLY A 390 33.61 -12.93 -3.48
C GLY A 390 34.02 -11.53 -3.94
N ARG A 391 33.59 -11.08 -5.12
CA ARG A 391 33.75 -9.70 -5.59
C ARG A 391 32.67 -8.81 -4.98
N SER A 392 33.01 -7.54 -4.76
CA SER A 392 32.08 -6.54 -4.23
C SER A 392 32.21 -5.18 -4.92
N ILE A 393 31.19 -4.35 -4.72
CA ILE A 393 31.16 -2.94 -5.11
C ILE A 393 30.45 -2.16 -4.01
N ALA A 394 30.91 -0.95 -3.72
CA ALA A 394 30.26 -0.07 -2.76
C ALA A 394 30.30 1.40 -3.21
N ALA A 395 29.32 2.18 -2.78
CA ALA A 395 29.29 3.63 -2.95
C ALA A 395 28.61 4.31 -1.76
N GLY A 396 28.94 5.58 -1.55
CA GLY A 396 28.49 6.37 -0.40
C GLY A 396 29.38 6.18 0.84
N THR A 397 29.16 6.99 1.87
CA THR A 397 29.91 6.93 3.14
C THR A 397 29.10 6.17 4.19
N PRO A 398 29.55 4.98 4.64
CA PRO A 398 28.79 4.17 5.59
C PRO A 398 28.54 4.86 6.93
N THR A 399 27.36 4.62 7.49
CA THR A 399 26.94 5.03 8.83
C THR A 399 26.81 3.81 9.76
N SER A 400 26.51 4.06 11.04
CA SER A 400 26.39 3.00 12.06
C SER A 400 25.11 2.17 11.92
N GLU A 401 24.00 2.79 11.54
CA GLU A 401 22.73 2.09 11.30
C GLU A 401 22.83 1.31 9.98
N ARG A 402 22.80 -0.02 10.06
CA ARG A 402 23.14 -0.92 8.97
C ARG A 402 22.17 -2.09 8.90
N TYR A 403 21.76 -2.43 7.68
CA TYR A 403 20.94 -3.60 7.38
C TYR A 403 21.59 -4.41 6.25
N THR A 404 21.50 -5.73 6.34
CA THR A 404 22.02 -6.65 5.32
C THR A 404 20.91 -7.54 4.80
N LEU A 405 20.70 -7.47 3.50
CA LEU A 405 19.77 -8.27 2.72
C LEU A 405 20.56 -9.40 2.05
N THR A 406 20.23 -10.65 2.36
CA THR A 406 20.95 -11.82 1.83
C THR A 406 19.99 -12.67 1.01
N ALA A 407 20.40 -13.06 -0.20
CA ALA A 407 19.61 -13.96 -1.03
C ALA A 407 19.50 -15.34 -0.34
N PRO A 408 18.30 -15.96 -0.29
CA PRO A 408 18.15 -17.32 0.19
C PRO A 408 19.00 -18.32 -0.60
N THR A 409 19.27 -19.50 -0.04
CA THR A 409 19.97 -20.56 -0.76
C THR A 409 19.22 -20.95 -2.04
N GLY A 410 19.92 -20.97 -3.19
CA GLY A 410 19.33 -21.22 -4.51
C GLY A 410 18.66 -20.00 -5.15
N TRP A 411 18.96 -18.80 -4.63
CA TRP A 411 18.46 -17.52 -5.13
C TRP A 411 19.60 -16.50 -5.23
N HIS A 412 19.38 -15.46 -6.02
CA HIS A 412 20.26 -14.31 -6.15
C HIS A 412 19.47 -13.01 -6.24
N ILE A 413 20.16 -11.88 -6.02
CA ILE A 413 19.61 -10.55 -6.24
C ILE A 413 19.58 -10.26 -7.74
N ALA A 414 18.40 -9.99 -8.29
CA ALA A 414 18.16 -9.72 -9.71
C ALA A 414 17.91 -8.24 -10.02
N GLY A 415 17.55 -7.44 -9.01
CA GLY A 415 17.26 -6.02 -9.17
C GLY A 415 16.91 -5.35 -7.84
N PHE A 416 16.37 -4.14 -7.91
CA PHE A 416 16.11 -3.29 -6.76
C PHE A 416 14.63 -2.85 -6.69
N THR A 417 14.20 -2.54 -5.47
CA THR A 417 12.91 -1.89 -5.19
C THR A 417 13.12 -0.83 -4.13
N GLY A 418 12.30 0.21 -4.08
CA GLY A 418 12.50 1.26 -3.09
C GLY A 418 11.84 2.57 -3.46
N ARG A 419 12.46 3.67 -3.02
CA ARG A 419 12.02 5.04 -3.33
C ARG A 419 13.22 5.91 -3.67
N ALA A 420 13.05 6.76 -4.67
CA ALA A 420 14.11 7.63 -5.13
C ALA A 420 13.60 9.01 -5.57
N GLY A 421 14.46 10.01 -5.43
CA GLY A 421 14.33 11.34 -6.01
C GLY A 421 15.71 11.80 -6.47
N ASP A 422 16.18 12.93 -5.96
CA ASP A 422 17.57 13.39 -6.19
C ASP A 422 18.63 12.45 -5.57
N ALA A 423 18.21 11.51 -4.71
CA ALA A 423 19.03 10.46 -4.11
C ALA A 423 18.18 9.20 -3.88
N ILE A 424 18.78 8.12 -3.37
CA ILE A 424 18.03 6.96 -2.91
C ILE A 424 17.51 7.22 -1.48
N ASP A 425 16.18 7.24 -1.33
CA ASP A 425 15.52 7.50 -0.05
C ASP A 425 15.19 6.20 0.70
N LYS A 426 14.88 5.12 -0.05
CA LYS A 426 14.59 3.79 0.48
C LYS A 426 15.07 2.71 -0.49
N LEU A 427 15.60 1.59 0.02
CA LEU A 427 16.07 0.49 -0.81
C LEU A 427 15.79 -0.89 -0.21
N GLY A 428 15.32 -1.79 -1.06
CA GLY A 428 15.28 -3.24 -0.91
C GLY A 428 15.76 -3.92 -2.19
N VAL A 429 15.70 -5.25 -2.24
CA VAL A 429 16.17 -6.06 -3.37
C VAL A 429 15.08 -7.01 -3.87
N ILE A 430 15.19 -7.36 -5.14
CA ILE A 430 14.40 -8.43 -5.76
C ILE A 430 15.27 -9.68 -5.80
N TYR A 431 14.76 -10.76 -5.24
CA TYR A 431 15.35 -12.09 -5.35
C TYR A 431 14.72 -12.85 -6.51
N ARG A 432 15.56 -13.56 -7.25
CA ARG A 432 15.16 -14.52 -8.28
C ARG A 432 15.78 -15.87 -7.95
N LYS A 433 15.02 -16.94 -8.17
CA LYS A 433 15.51 -18.31 -8.05
C LYS A 433 16.47 -18.64 -9.20
N ASP A 434 17.51 -19.41 -8.90
CA ASP A 434 18.59 -19.75 -9.86
C ASP A 434 18.11 -20.52 -11.11
#